data_AF-A0A4C1TGQ3-F1
#
_entry.id   AF-A0A4C1TGQ3-F1
#
_cell.length_a   1.000
_cell.length_b   1.000
_cell.length_c   1.000
_cell.angle_alpha   90.00
_cell.angle_beta   90.00
_cell.angle_gamma   90.00
#
_symmetry.space_group_name_H-M   'P 1'
#
loop_
_entity.id
_entity.type
_entity.pdbx_description
1 polymer ?
#
loop_
_entity_poly.entity_id
_entity_poly.type
_entity_poly.pdbx_seq_one_letter_code
_entity_poly.pdbx_strand_id
1 'polypeptide(L)'
;MATNSFLTSIPKLKGRENYDEWAFAAENLLILEGVADCIKQERSAATAVAEDAKAKAKLILTIDPSLYVHIKKAGSTKDLWQKLKSMFDDSGFSRRITLLRNLISIRLDGCESMTTYITQIIETAQKLAGTGFQ
;
A
#
# COMPACT_ATOMS: atom_id res chain seq x y z
N MET A 1 22.87 -15.20 1.81
CA MET A 1 23.35 -13.84 1.47
C MET A 1 22.52 -13.13 0.39
N ALA A 2 21.46 -13.73 -0.20
CA ALA A 2 20.65 -13.05 -1.24
C ALA A 2 19.53 -12.13 -0.71
N THR A 3 19.16 -12.25 0.57
CA THR A 3 17.97 -11.61 1.16
C THR A 3 18.11 -10.09 1.32
N ASN A 4 19.33 -9.57 1.41
CA ASN A 4 19.57 -8.13 1.55
C ASN A 4 19.38 -7.35 0.25
N SER A 5 19.59 -7.99 -0.91
CA SER A 5 19.47 -7.34 -2.21
C SER A 5 18.01 -7.04 -2.59
N PHE A 6 17.07 -7.87 -2.12
CA PHE A 6 15.64 -7.67 -2.37
C PHE A 6 15.06 -6.52 -1.55
N LEU A 7 15.57 -6.28 -0.33
CA LEU A 7 15.16 -5.14 0.49
C LEU A 7 15.50 -3.80 -0.16
N THR A 8 16.60 -3.71 -0.92
CA THR A 8 16.96 -2.50 -1.67
C THR A 8 16.10 -2.27 -2.91
N SER A 9 15.41 -3.29 -3.42
CA SER A 9 14.50 -3.17 -4.56
C SER A 9 13.07 -2.79 -4.18
N ILE A 10 12.70 -2.92 -2.89
CA ILE A 10 11.36 -2.54 -2.41
C ILE A 10 11.34 -1.03 -2.16
N PRO A 11 10.43 -0.28 -2.81
CA PRO A 11 10.28 1.14 -2.54
C PRO A 11 9.87 1.33 -1.08
N LYS A 12 10.53 2.24 -0.34
CA LYS A 12 10.15 2.50 1.05
C LYS A 12 8.72 3.03 1.13
N LEU A 13 7.91 2.53 2.07
CA LEU A 13 6.57 3.08 2.31
C LEU A 13 6.69 4.54 2.75
N LYS A 14 6.20 5.46 1.92
CA LYS A 14 6.19 6.91 2.20
C LYS A 14 4.82 7.37 2.70
N GLY A 15 3.77 6.70 2.26
CA GLY A 15 2.41 7.02 2.67
C GLY A 15 1.38 6.34 1.75
N ARG A 16 0.19 6.93 1.66
CA ARG A 16 -0.92 6.39 0.85
C ARG A 16 -0.59 6.30 -0.65
N GLU A 17 0.27 7.19 -1.13
CA GLU A 17 0.63 7.30 -2.55
C GLU A 17 1.29 6.04 -3.10
N ASN A 18 2.04 5.31 -2.26
CA ASN A 18 2.78 4.12 -2.67
C ASN A 18 2.42 2.88 -1.85
N TYR A 19 1.33 2.94 -1.09
CA TYR A 19 0.93 1.85 -0.20
C TYR A 19 0.55 0.58 -0.97
N ASP A 20 -0.16 0.69 -2.09
CA ASP A 20 -0.61 -0.46 -2.90
C ASP A 20 0.59 -1.25 -3.47
N GLU A 21 1.51 -0.55 -4.15
CA GLU A 21 2.73 -1.14 -4.69
C GLU A 21 3.66 -1.67 -3.58
N TRP A 22 3.77 -0.93 -2.47
CA TRP A 22 4.56 -1.37 -1.32
C TRP A 22 3.96 -2.62 -0.65
N ALA A 23 2.63 -2.67 -0.46
CA ALA A 23 1.97 -3.80 0.18
C ALA A 23 2.16 -5.08 -0.66
N PHE A 24 2.02 -4.98 -1.97
CA PHE A 24 2.30 -6.09 -2.88
C PHE A 24 3.77 -6.56 -2.80
N ALA A 25 4.73 -5.63 -2.77
CA ALA A 25 6.15 -5.95 -2.67
C ALA A 25 6.52 -6.54 -1.30
N ALA A 26 5.97 -5.98 -0.22
CA ALA A 26 6.19 -6.43 1.15
C ALA A 26 5.59 -7.82 1.41
N GLU A 27 4.42 -8.12 0.85
CA GLU A 27 3.84 -9.47 0.93
C GLU A 27 4.72 -10.49 0.20
N ASN A 28 5.19 -10.17 -1.01
CA ASN A 28 6.12 -11.04 -1.75
C ASN A 28 7.46 -11.24 -1.05
N LEU A 29 7.98 -10.23 -0.36
CA LEU A 29 9.19 -10.37 0.48
C LEU A 29 8.98 -11.39 1.59
N LEU A 30 7.81 -11.37 2.23
CA LEU A 30 7.48 -12.28 3.33
C LEU A 30 7.23 -13.70 2.81
N ILE A 31 6.70 -13.85 1.59
CA ILE A 31 6.59 -15.14 0.89
C ILE A 31 7.97 -15.71 0.58
N LEU A 32 8.89 -14.90 0.01
CA LEU A 32 10.26 -15.33 -0.28
C LEU A 32 11.03 -15.80 0.96
N GLU A 33 10.71 -15.23 2.12
CA GLU A 33 11.33 -15.59 3.39
C GLU A 33 10.61 -16.74 4.12
N GLY A 34 9.49 -17.23 3.59
CA GLY A 34 8.69 -18.30 4.21
C GLY A 34 7.93 -17.87 5.46
N VAL A 35 7.74 -16.57 5.69
CA VAL A 35 7.12 -16.02 6.91
C VAL A 35 5.79 -15.30 6.64
N ALA A 36 5.22 -15.44 5.45
CA ALA A 36 3.96 -14.82 5.04
C ALA A 36 2.76 -15.17 5.95
N ASP A 37 2.80 -16.31 6.64
CA ASP A 37 1.77 -16.69 7.60
C ASP A 37 1.72 -15.80 8.84
N CYS A 38 2.84 -15.13 9.21
CA CYS A 38 2.90 -14.23 10.37
C CYS A 38 2.00 -12.99 10.21
N ILE A 39 1.63 -12.67 8.97
CA ILE A 39 0.73 -11.57 8.62
C ILE A 39 -0.74 -11.97 8.74
N LYS A 40 -1.03 -13.28 8.60
CA LYS A 40 -2.38 -13.84 8.52
C LYS A 40 -2.85 -14.37 9.87
N GLN A 41 -1.97 -15.01 10.64
CA GLN A 41 -2.30 -15.64 11.91
C GLN A 41 -1.30 -15.28 13.00
N GLU A 42 -1.82 -15.06 14.21
CA GLU A 42 -1.00 -14.85 15.40
C GLU A 42 -0.42 -16.20 15.81
N ARG A 43 0.89 -16.40 15.64
CA ARG A 43 1.53 -17.69 15.95
C ARG A 43 2.01 -17.70 17.41
N SER A 44 1.54 -18.69 18.17
CA SER A 44 1.81 -18.84 19.63
C SER A 44 2.96 -19.81 19.97
N ALA A 45 3.62 -20.43 18.98
CA ALA A 45 4.72 -21.38 19.24
C ALA A 45 6.07 -20.65 19.40
N ALA A 46 6.95 -21.15 20.28
CA ALA A 46 8.25 -20.51 20.56
C ALA A 46 9.15 -20.31 19.33
N THR A 47 9.13 -21.24 18.37
CA THR A 47 9.80 -21.11 17.06
C THR A 47 9.17 -20.04 16.17
N ALA A 48 7.86 -19.84 16.29
CA ALA A 48 7.14 -18.84 15.51
C ALA A 48 7.31 -17.41 16.04
N VAL A 49 7.65 -17.23 17.32
CA VAL A 49 7.98 -15.91 17.88
C VAL A 49 9.25 -15.34 17.23
N ALA A 50 10.24 -16.20 16.96
CA ALA A 50 11.46 -15.79 16.26
C ALA A 50 11.19 -15.41 14.80
N GLU A 51 10.32 -16.17 14.12
CA GLU A 51 9.89 -15.88 12.75
C GLU A 51 9.04 -14.59 12.67
N ASP A 52 8.15 -14.37 13.64
CA ASP A 52 7.34 -13.15 13.74
C ASP A 52 8.25 -11.93 13.96
N ALA A 53 9.21 -12.01 14.88
CA ALA A 53 10.17 -10.93 15.10
C ALA A 53 10.99 -10.62 13.84
N LYS A 54 11.38 -11.65 13.08
CA LYS A 54 12.11 -11.51 11.82
C LYS A 54 11.24 -10.85 10.73
N ALA A 55 9.99 -11.29 10.59
CA ALA A 55 9.02 -10.72 9.64
C ALA A 55 8.75 -9.25 9.95
N LYS A 56 8.51 -8.93 11.23
CA LYS A 56 8.31 -7.56 11.72
C LYS A 56 9.50 -6.66 11.43
N ALA A 57 10.72 -7.12 11.74
CA ALA A 57 11.93 -6.34 11.48
C ALA A 57 12.09 -6.04 9.98
N LYS A 58 11.85 -7.03 9.11
CA LYS A 58 11.92 -6.82 7.66
C LYS A 58 10.87 -5.83 7.16
N LEU A 59 9.63 -5.95 7.63
CA LEU A 59 8.57 -4.97 7.31
C LEU A 59 8.99 -3.57 7.70
N ILE A 60 9.47 -3.37 8.93
CA ILE A 60 9.96 -2.07 9.41
C ILE A 60 11.08 -1.53 8.51
N LEU A 61 12.02 -2.37 8.08
CA LEU A 61 13.10 -1.95 7.17
C LEU A 61 12.63 -1.47 5.80
N THR A 62 11.45 -1.91 5.35
CA THR A 62 10.82 -1.44 4.11
C THR A 62 9.95 -0.20 4.29
N ILE A 63 9.86 0.35 5.50
CA ILE A 63 9.02 1.51 5.82
C ILE A 63 9.90 2.74 6.01
N ASP A 64 9.41 3.92 5.60
CA ASP A 64 10.13 5.16 5.86
C ASP A 64 10.16 5.50 7.37
N PRO A 65 11.30 5.93 7.93
CA PRO A 65 11.42 6.28 9.34
C PRO A 65 10.39 7.30 9.83
N SER A 66 9.87 8.16 8.94
CA SER A 66 8.82 9.14 9.26
C SER A 66 7.54 8.49 9.77
N LEU A 67 7.26 7.25 9.38
CA LEU A 67 6.07 6.50 9.77
C LEU A 67 6.25 5.71 11.07
N TYR A 68 7.48 5.60 11.57
CA TYR A 68 7.81 4.78 12.76
C TYR A 68 7.03 5.21 14.00
N VAL A 69 6.71 6.50 14.14
CA VAL A 69 5.93 7.02 15.27
C VAL A 69 4.55 6.34 15.40
N HIS A 70 3.95 5.95 14.28
CA HIS A 70 2.62 5.32 14.25
C HIS A 70 2.68 3.81 14.47
N ILE A 71 3.77 3.17 14.06
CA ILE A 71 3.95 1.71 14.08
C ILE A 71 4.76 1.18 15.27
N LYS A 72 5.50 2.03 16.00
CA LYS A 72 6.35 1.62 17.13
C LYS A 72 5.59 0.91 18.26
N LYS A 73 4.29 1.16 18.39
CA LYS A 73 3.41 0.52 19.38
C LYS A 73 2.92 -0.87 18.98
N ALA A 74 3.14 -1.30 17.74
CA ALA A 74 2.64 -2.59 17.28
C ALA A 74 3.43 -3.74 17.91
N GLY A 75 2.74 -4.68 18.55
CA GLY A 75 3.34 -5.80 19.27
C GLY A 75 3.82 -6.92 18.34
N SER A 76 2.97 -7.34 17.41
CA SER A 76 3.21 -8.45 16.47
C SER A 76 3.24 -7.96 15.00
N THR A 77 3.81 -8.78 14.10
CA THR A 77 3.78 -8.51 12.65
C THR A 77 2.38 -8.33 12.12
N LYS A 78 1.43 -9.13 12.60
CA LYS A 78 0.01 -9.04 12.22
C LYS A 78 -0.59 -7.69 12.61
N ASP A 79 -0.38 -7.27 13.86
CA ASP A 79 -0.87 -5.97 14.36
C ASP A 79 -0.25 -4.81 13.57
N LEU A 80 1.04 -4.89 13.28
CA LEU A 80 1.74 -3.93 12.42
C LEU A 80 1.09 -3.85 11.04
N TRP A 81 0.87 -4.99 10.39
CA TRP A 81 0.29 -5.06 9.05
C TRP A 81 -1.14 -4.54 9.01
N GLN A 82 -1.98 -4.95 9.97
CA GLN A 82 -3.36 -4.47 10.08
C GLN A 82 -3.40 -2.97 10.33
N LYS A 83 -2.48 -2.43 11.13
CA LYS A 83 -2.40 -1.00 11.38
C LYS A 83 -1.98 -0.22 10.14
N LEU A 84 -0.99 -0.72 9.40
CA LEU A 84 -0.60 -0.15 8.11
C LEU A 84 -1.75 -0.19 7.11
N LYS A 85 -2.46 -1.32 7.04
CA LYS A 85 -3.68 -1.47 6.23
C LYS A 85 -4.74 -0.46 6.66
N SER A 86 -5.11 -0.40 7.93
CA SER A 86 -6.08 0.59 8.41
C SER A 86 -5.66 2.05 8.18
N MET A 87 -4.36 2.36 8.18
CA MET A 87 -3.87 3.73 8.01
C MET A 87 -3.75 4.16 6.55
N PHE A 88 -3.49 3.22 5.64
CA PHE A 88 -3.11 3.50 4.25
C PHE A 88 -3.99 2.81 3.20
N ASP A 89 -4.61 1.67 3.52
CA ASP A 89 -5.62 0.97 2.73
C ASP A 89 -7.01 1.63 2.85
N ASP A 90 -7.02 2.96 2.82
CA ASP A 90 -8.22 3.75 2.57
C ASP A 90 -8.47 3.74 1.05
N SER A 91 -8.55 2.52 0.50
CA SER A 91 -8.52 2.20 -0.93
C SER A 91 -9.68 2.86 -1.70
N GLY A 92 -10.75 3.23 -1.01
CA GLY A 92 -11.78 4.12 -1.54
C GLY A 92 -11.32 5.57 -1.65
N PHE A 93 -10.78 6.15 -0.59
CA PHE A 93 -10.51 7.59 -0.50
C PHE A 93 -9.34 8.05 -1.38
N SER A 94 -8.22 7.32 -1.41
CA SER A 94 -7.07 7.67 -2.25
C SER A 94 -7.40 7.52 -3.74
N ARG A 95 -8.13 6.45 -4.12
CA ARG A 95 -8.58 6.25 -5.50
C ARG A 95 -9.55 7.34 -5.95
N ARG A 96 -10.46 7.76 -5.06
CA ARG A 96 -11.35 8.91 -5.28
C ARG A 96 -10.57 10.23 -5.43
N ILE A 97 -9.58 10.51 -4.58
CA ILE A 97 -8.75 11.72 -4.67
C ILE A 97 -7.96 11.75 -5.98
N THR A 98 -7.35 10.63 -6.39
CA THR A 98 -6.63 10.56 -7.66
C THR A 98 -7.57 10.73 -8.85
N LEU A 99 -8.75 10.11 -8.82
CA LEU A 99 -9.77 10.29 -9.86
C LEU A 99 -10.32 11.73 -9.90
N LEU A 100 -10.54 12.38 -8.75
CA LEU A 100 -10.92 13.79 -8.66
C LEU A 100 -9.82 14.71 -9.20
N ARG A 101 -8.57 14.47 -8.82
CA ARG A 101 -7.41 15.23 -9.33
C ARG A 101 -7.29 15.06 -10.84
N ASN A 102 -7.48 13.84 -11.37
CA ASN A 102 -7.52 13.59 -12.80
C ASN A 102 -8.69 14.33 -13.47
N LEU A 103 -9.90 14.28 -12.91
CA LEU A 103 -11.07 14.97 -13.43
C LEU A 103 -10.86 16.50 -13.52
N ILE A 104 -10.29 17.10 -12.48
CA ILE A 104 -9.96 18.53 -12.42
C ILE A 104 -8.78 18.88 -13.35
N SER A 105 -7.86 17.92 -13.56
CA SER A 105 -6.70 18.10 -14.43
C SER A 105 -6.99 17.88 -15.93
N ILE A 106 -8.13 17.29 -16.29
CA ILE A 106 -8.61 17.22 -17.68
C ILE A 106 -8.97 18.65 -18.11
N ARG A 107 -8.02 19.33 -18.76
CA ARG A 107 -8.23 20.65 -19.37
C ARG A 107 -8.46 20.50 -20.86
N LEU A 108 -9.42 21.27 -21.39
CA LEU A 108 -9.81 21.30 -22.80
C LEU A 108 -8.60 21.55 -23.73
N ASP A 109 -7.62 22.32 -23.26
CA ASP A 109 -6.39 22.70 -23.95
C ASP A 109 -5.50 21.50 -24.35
N GLY A 110 -5.61 20.36 -23.65
CA GLY A 110 -4.86 19.14 -23.93
C GLY A 110 -5.61 18.11 -24.78
N CYS A 111 -6.82 18.40 -25.24
CA CYS A 111 -7.65 17.48 -26.01
C CYS A 111 -7.75 17.91 -27.48
N GLU A 112 -7.46 16.98 -28.38
CA GLU A 112 -7.46 17.20 -29.85
C GLU A 112 -8.86 17.52 -30.41
N SER A 113 -9.92 17.12 -29.70
CA SER A 113 -11.30 17.48 -30.04
C SER A 113 -12.21 17.53 -28.80
N MET A 114 -13.29 18.30 -28.89
CA MET A 114 -14.35 18.40 -27.87
C MET A 114 -14.93 17.02 -27.51
N THR A 115 -15.05 16.13 -28.49
CA THR A 115 -15.58 14.76 -28.32
C THR A 115 -14.64 13.92 -27.47
N THR A 116 -13.33 14.04 -27.67
CA THR A 116 -12.30 13.34 -26.88
C THR A 116 -12.31 13.81 -25.42
N TYR A 117 -12.44 15.12 -25.22
CA TYR A 117 -12.55 15.73 -23.89
C TYR A 117 -13.78 15.21 -23.13
N ILE A 118 -14.95 15.20 -23.78
CA ILE A 118 -16.21 14.70 -23.20
C ILE A 118 -16.08 13.22 -22.84
N THR A 119 -15.53 12.39 -23.73
CA THR A 119 -15.33 10.96 -23.46
C THR A 119 -14.42 10.73 -22.25
N GLN A 120 -13.29 11.44 -22.15
CA GLN A 120 -12.36 11.30 -21.02
C GLN A 120 -12.97 11.75 -19.69
N ILE A 121 -13.77 12.82 -19.69
CA ILE A 121 -14.50 13.27 -18.49
C ILE A 121 -15.54 12.24 -18.08
N ILE A 122 -16.35 11.74 -19.02
CA ILE A 122 -17.41 10.77 -18.73
C ILE A 122 -16.81 9.46 -18.20
N GLU A 123 -15.76 8.93 -18.83
CA GLU A 123 -15.09 7.71 -18.37
C GLU A 123 -14.49 7.88 -16.98
N THR A 124 -13.87 9.03 -16.69
CA THR A 124 -13.27 9.31 -15.38
C THR A 124 -14.35 9.52 -14.31
N ALA A 125 -15.47 10.17 -14.66
CA ALA A 125 -16.63 10.34 -13.79
C ALA A 125 -17.35 9.01 -13.51
N GLN A 126 -17.49 8.13 -14.50
CA GLN A 126 -18.06 6.79 -14.33
C GLN A 126 -17.16 5.91 -13.44
N LYS A 127 -15.84 5.98 -13.64
CA LYS A 127 -14.86 5.32 -12.76
C LYS A 127 -14.94 5.86 -11.33
N LEU A 128 -15.24 7.14 -11.14
CA LEU A 128 -15.46 7.74 -9.81
C LEU A 128 -16.79 7.29 -9.19
N ALA A 129 -17.89 7.28 -9.95
CA ALA A 129 -19.19 6.82 -9.48
C ALA A 129 -19.18 5.34 -9.08
N GLY A 130 -18.47 4.50 -9.84
CA GLY A 130 -18.29 3.07 -9.53
C GLY A 130 -17.50 2.81 -8.23
N THR A 131 -16.87 3.83 -7.63
CA THR A 131 -16.20 3.70 -6.32
C THR A 131 -17.12 3.98 -5.14
N GLY A 132 -18.43 4.15 -5.37
CA GLY A 132 -19.44 4.42 -4.34
C GLY A 132 -19.41 5.85 -3.82
N PHE A 133 -19.18 6.82 -4.71
CA PHE A 133 -19.27 8.25 -4.40
C PHE A 133 -20.75 8.64 -4.34
N GLN A 134 -21.29 8.82 -3.13
CA GLN A 134 -22.59 9.47 -2.87
C GLN A 134 -22.36 10.80 -2.16
#